data_AF-A0A5C3NJ03-F1
#
_entry.id   AF-A0A5C3NJ03-F1
#
_cell.length_a   1.000
_cell.length_b   1.000
_cell.length_c   1.000
_cell.angle_alpha   90.00
_cell.angle_beta   90.00
_cell.angle_gamma   90.00
#
_symmetry.space_group_name_H-M   'P 1'
#
loop_
_entity.id
_entity.type
_entity.pdbx_description
1 polymer ?
#
loop_
_entity_poly.entity_id
_entity_poly.type
_entity_poly.pdbx_seq_one_letter_code
_entity_poly.pdbx_strand_id
1 'polypeptide(L)'
;MAGLYSIWCRGLPLTVRGSSEPLSQKLFYRFTRICPPRFLHLLDLLFDLSYLALLANFVLDPPSRPIITYGPSPVGIRGIFLILYSACSLLRSWSLSAFPGVIVLLSFMTCLPAVPYPGDNAFDALLLALSLQILALHLPEGPSPALLFNPERTLPLSTLFRSAVHRVFYPALVFFLPTLLITLYLLSTSLSDTFLNLNTLLGLPAPMETRLAFMTLGIILLLLFISFVILLTLLFPFLTSTSTSPSPESSKWDRYTEAVGLNARRLFVRSVTTYSTPYFFPPLLNFVPFVLVTVPRVFLYVVGRGKGRVAVLERVEEGAWWALVAPLGLLVASLRAWGLGR
;
A
#
# COMPACT_ATOMS: atom_id res chain seq x y z
N MET A 1 21.68 10.03 -12.56
CA MET A 1 21.32 9.25 -11.34
C MET A 1 22.05 9.72 -10.09
N ALA A 2 23.36 9.99 -10.11
CA ALA A 2 24.11 10.45 -8.92
C ALA A 2 23.51 11.70 -8.23
N GLY A 3 23.03 12.69 -9.00
CA GLY A 3 22.34 13.86 -8.46
C GLY A 3 21.04 13.54 -7.71
N LEU A 4 20.18 12.68 -8.28
CA LEU A 4 18.93 12.25 -7.64
C LEU A 4 19.18 11.41 -6.38
N TYR A 5 20.20 10.56 -6.40
CA TYR A 5 20.61 9.81 -5.23
C TYR A 5 21.13 10.73 -4.11
N SER A 6 21.88 11.78 -4.48
CA SER A 6 22.26 12.83 -3.54
C SER A 6 21.04 13.53 -2.94
N ILE A 7 20.05 13.90 -3.76
CA ILE A 7 18.79 14.51 -3.29
C ILE A 7 18.06 13.58 -2.32
N TRP A 8 17.92 12.31 -2.67
CA TRP A 8 17.29 11.30 -1.81
C TRP A 8 17.95 11.19 -0.43
N CYS A 9 19.29 11.18 -0.40
CA CYS A 9 20.05 10.96 0.83
C CYS A 9 20.33 12.22 1.65
N ARG A 10 20.49 13.38 0.99
CA ARG A 10 21.00 14.64 1.58
C ARG A 10 20.03 15.81 1.47
N GLY A 11 18.94 15.64 0.72
CA GLY A 11 17.92 16.68 0.53
C GLY A 11 18.16 17.52 -0.71
N LEU A 12 17.24 18.45 -0.97
CA LEU A 12 17.33 19.34 -2.11
C LEU A 12 18.56 20.27 -1.97
N PRO A 13 19.33 20.50 -3.05
CA PRO A 13 20.40 21.48 -3.00
C PRO A 13 19.81 22.87 -2.77
N LEU A 14 20.52 23.71 -2.01
CA LEU A 14 20.19 25.14 -1.87
C LEU A 14 20.46 25.82 -3.22
N THR A 15 19.48 25.82 -4.11
CA THR A 15 19.49 26.73 -5.24
C THR A 15 19.19 28.11 -4.69
N VAL A 16 20.24 28.92 -4.50
CA VAL A 16 20.09 30.33 -4.08
C VAL A 16 19.41 31.08 -5.24
N ARG A 17 18.08 31.06 -5.26
CA ARG A 17 17.26 31.73 -6.28
C ARG A 17 16.95 33.15 -5.80
N GLY A 18 17.97 34.00 -5.74
CA GLY A 18 17.82 35.44 -5.45
C GLY A 18 17.31 35.78 -4.04
N SER A 19 17.35 37.07 -3.68
CA SER A 19 16.94 37.57 -2.36
C SER A 19 15.42 37.57 -2.13
N SER A 20 14.63 37.40 -3.19
CA SER A 20 13.17 37.62 -3.20
C SER A 20 12.31 36.43 -2.77
N GLU A 21 12.88 35.27 -2.43
CA GLU A 21 12.06 34.13 -1.98
C GLU A 21 11.44 34.36 -0.59
N PRO A 22 10.16 33.96 -0.39
CA PRO A 22 9.48 34.05 0.89
C PRO A 22 10.19 33.23 1.98
N LEU A 23 10.08 33.69 3.23
CA LEU A 23 10.76 33.09 4.38
C LEU A 23 10.37 31.61 4.59
N SER A 24 9.12 31.25 4.30
CA SER A 24 8.61 29.88 4.33
C SER A 24 9.41 28.93 3.43
N GLN A 25 9.65 29.33 2.18
CA GLN A 25 10.43 28.53 1.23
C GLN A 25 11.88 28.35 1.72
N LYS A 26 12.49 29.42 2.24
CA LYS A 26 13.84 29.35 2.82
C LYS A 26 13.90 28.38 4.02
N LEU A 27 12.90 28.39 4.89
CA LEU A 27 12.78 27.45 6.00
C LEU A 27 12.55 26.02 5.50
N PHE A 28 11.70 25.82 4.49
CA PHE A 28 11.44 24.52 3.89
C PHE A 28 12.72 23.91 3.28
N TYR A 29 13.53 24.70 2.55
CA TYR A 29 14.82 24.24 2.03
C TYR A 29 15.80 23.86 3.14
N ARG A 30 15.84 24.62 4.25
CA ARG A 30 16.65 24.25 5.41
C ARG A 30 16.15 22.95 6.06
N PHE A 31 14.83 22.81 6.16
CA PHE A 31 14.21 21.62 6.73
C PHE A 31 14.48 20.37 5.88
N THR A 32 14.30 20.44 4.56
CA THR A 32 14.57 19.30 3.65
C THR A 32 16.02 18.82 3.67
N ARG A 33 16.96 19.67 4.09
CA ARG A 33 18.35 19.27 4.33
C ARG A 33 18.51 18.46 5.62
N ILE A 34 17.74 18.79 6.66
CA ILE A 34 17.71 18.06 7.95
C ILE A 34 16.91 16.76 7.80
N CYS A 35 15.76 16.85 7.11
CA CYS A 35 14.84 15.76 6.83
C CYS A 35 14.79 15.49 5.32
N PRO A 36 15.75 14.74 4.76
CA PRO A 36 15.74 14.43 3.34
C PRO A 36 14.52 13.58 2.94
N PRO A 37 14.19 13.50 1.64
CA PRO A 37 13.06 12.71 1.14
C PRO A 37 13.03 11.26 1.64
N ARG A 38 14.20 10.63 1.83
CA ARG A 38 14.33 9.29 2.43
C ARG A 38 13.73 9.19 3.83
N PHE A 39 13.76 10.27 4.63
CA PHE A 39 13.18 10.31 5.99
C PHE A 39 11.67 10.45 5.95
N LEU A 40 11.15 11.29 5.06
CA LEU A 40 9.71 11.38 4.85
C LEU A 40 9.15 10.05 4.36
N HIS A 41 9.89 9.34 3.50
CA HIS A 41 9.58 7.97 3.11
C HIS A 41 9.65 6.99 4.28
N LEU A 42 10.71 7.03 5.11
CA LEU A 42 10.80 6.19 6.30
C LEU A 42 9.61 6.42 7.24
N LEU A 43 9.21 7.66 7.43
CA LEU A 43 8.09 8.04 8.27
C LEU A 43 6.75 7.55 7.67
N ASP A 44 6.55 7.68 6.35
CA ASP A 44 5.41 7.07 5.62
C ASP A 44 5.39 5.54 5.85
N LEU A 45 6.53 4.87 5.70
CA LEU A 45 6.67 3.43 5.97
C LEU A 45 6.36 3.06 7.42
N LEU A 46 6.76 3.88 8.41
CA LEU A 46 6.43 3.64 9.82
C LEU A 46 4.93 3.76 10.08
N PHE A 47 4.23 4.66 9.39
CA PHE A 47 2.77 4.73 9.45
C PHE A 47 2.13 3.48 8.84
N ASP A 48 2.62 3.01 7.69
CA ASP A 48 2.14 1.75 7.07
C ASP A 48 2.42 0.53 7.94
N LEU A 49 3.59 0.45 8.58
CA LEU A 49 3.94 -0.64 9.50
C LEU A 49 3.14 -0.59 10.80
N SER A 50 2.88 0.60 11.34
CA SER A 50 2.04 0.73 12.54
C SER A 50 0.58 0.37 12.24
N TYR A 51 0.06 0.71 11.06
CA TYR A 51 -1.24 0.22 10.59
C TYR A 51 -1.27 -1.30 10.46
N LEU A 52 -0.24 -1.90 9.84
CA LEU A 52 -0.13 -3.35 9.73
C LEU A 52 -0.09 -4.01 11.12
N ALA A 53 0.68 -3.45 12.06
CA ALA A 53 0.76 -3.96 13.43
C ALA A 53 -0.59 -3.85 14.15
N LEU A 54 -1.33 -2.76 13.94
CA LEU A 54 -2.65 -2.55 14.53
C LEU A 54 -3.70 -3.51 13.94
N LEU A 55 -3.66 -3.75 12.62
CA LEU A 55 -4.50 -4.74 11.95
C LEU A 55 -4.17 -6.15 12.41
N ALA A 56 -2.88 -6.50 12.51
CA ALA A 56 -2.43 -7.79 13.04
C ALA A 56 -2.86 -7.97 14.50
N ASN A 57 -2.74 -6.94 15.33
CA ASN A 57 -3.22 -6.99 16.72
C ASN A 57 -4.73 -7.21 16.78
N PHE A 58 -5.51 -6.53 15.95
CA PHE A 58 -6.97 -6.72 15.90
C PHE A 58 -7.37 -8.14 15.47
N VAL A 59 -6.65 -8.71 14.50
CA VAL A 59 -6.93 -10.06 13.97
C VAL A 59 -6.46 -11.16 14.92
N LEU A 60 -5.32 -11.00 15.59
CA LEU A 60 -4.77 -11.99 16.52
C LEU A 60 -5.46 -11.97 17.89
N ASP A 61 -5.94 -10.79 18.31
CA ASP A 61 -6.66 -10.60 19.57
C ASP A 61 -8.02 -9.91 19.29
N PRO A 62 -8.95 -10.64 18.65
CA PRO A 62 -10.25 -10.10 18.29
C PRO A 62 -11.09 -9.79 19.53
N PRO A 63 -11.99 -8.79 19.46
CA PRO A 63 -12.89 -8.50 20.56
C PRO A 63 -13.78 -9.71 20.86
N SER A 64 -13.93 -10.05 22.14
CA SER A 64 -14.82 -11.13 22.57
C SER A 64 -16.28 -10.81 22.23
N ARG A 65 -17.00 -11.80 21.68
CA ARG A 65 -18.45 -11.66 21.44
C ARG A 65 -19.17 -11.53 22.79
N PRO A 66 -19.98 -10.50 23.02
CA PRO A 66 -20.77 -10.39 24.25
C PRO A 66 -21.77 -11.56 24.33
N ILE A 67 -21.66 -12.40 25.36
CA ILE A 67 -22.55 -13.56 25.56
C ILE A 67 -23.92 -13.09 26.10
N ILE A 68 -23.94 -12.03 26.91
CA ILE A 68 -25.14 -11.50 27.58
C ILE A 68 -25.04 -9.96 27.60
N THR A 69 -25.44 -9.29 26.52
CA THR A 69 -25.52 -7.82 26.54
C THR A 69 -26.65 -7.33 25.64
N TYR A 70 -27.53 -6.49 26.19
CA TYR A 70 -28.69 -5.91 25.51
C TYR A 70 -28.32 -4.72 24.60
N GLY A 71 -27.20 -4.81 23.87
CA GLY A 71 -26.78 -3.72 22.96
C GLY A 71 -25.56 -4.07 22.12
N PRO A 72 -25.37 -3.41 20.96
CA PRO A 72 -24.18 -3.57 20.13
C PRO A 72 -22.94 -3.15 20.92
N SER A 73 -21.91 -4.00 20.93
CA SER A 73 -20.62 -3.61 21.49
C SER A 73 -20.08 -2.44 20.69
N PRO A 74 -19.78 -1.28 21.32
CA PRO A 74 -19.31 -0.12 20.59
C PRO A 74 -17.98 -0.43 19.91
N VAL A 75 -17.75 0.17 18.75
CA VAL A 75 -16.47 0.08 18.03
C VAL A 75 -15.36 0.56 18.97
N GLY A 76 -14.51 -0.37 19.40
CA GLY A 76 -13.36 -0.05 20.25
C GLY A 76 -12.36 0.86 19.55
N ILE A 77 -11.49 1.50 20.34
CA ILE A 77 -10.47 2.45 19.86
C ILE A 77 -9.64 1.86 18.70
N ARG A 78 -9.28 0.57 18.78
CA ARG A 78 -8.57 -0.16 17.71
C ARG A 78 -9.33 -0.11 16.37
N GLY A 79 -10.64 -0.42 16.39
CA GLY A 79 -11.48 -0.39 15.20
C GLY A 79 -11.61 1.03 14.62
N ILE A 80 -11.75 2.04 15.48
CA ILE A 80 -11.79 3.45 15.05
C ILE A 80 -10.51 3.84 14.30
N PHE A 81 -9.33 3.47 14.83
CA PHE A 81 -8.06 3.73 14.15
C PHE A 81 -7.94 2.98 12.82
N LEU A 82 -8.41 1.73 12.71
CA LEU A 82 -8.44 0.99 11.45
C LEU A 82 -9.34 1.67 10.42
N ILE A 83 -10.56 2.05 10.81
CA ILE A 83 -11.52 2.74 9.94
C ILE A 83 -10.95 4.08 9.49
N LEU A 84 -10.40 4.87 10.42
CA LEU A 84 -9.82 6.17 10.10
C LEU A 84 -8.62 6.01 9.17
N TYR A 85 -7.67 5.11 9.48
CA TYR A 85 -6.50 4.89 8.64
C TYR A 85 -6.88 4.41 7.25
N SER A 86 -7.79 3.43 7.15
CA SER A 86 -8.27 2.92 5.87
C SER A 86 -8.99 3.99 5.06
N ALA A 87 -9.83 4.82 5.68
CA ALA A 87 -10.44 5.97 5.00
C ALA A 87 -9.37 6.98 4.49
N CYS A 88 -8.36 7.27 5.31
CA CYS A 88 -7.27 8.16 4.93
C CYS A 88 -6.42 7.60 3.78
N SER A 89 -6.21 6.29 3.71
CA SER A 89 -5.44 5.67 2.63
C SER A 89 -6.16 5.75 1.28
N LEU A 90 -7.50 5.80 1.26
CA LEU A 90 -8.30 6.04 0.05
C LEU A 90 -8.16 7.46 -0.51
N LEU A 91 -7.73 8.42 0.32
CA LEU A 91 -7.46 9.78 -0.13
C LEU A 91 -6.13 9.89 -0.90
N ARG A 92 -5.28 8.85 -0.86
CA ARG A 92 -4.05 8.77 -1.65
C ARG A 92 -4.38 8.44 -3.11
N SER A 93 -3.45 8.71 -4.02
CA SER A 93 -3.56 8.28 -5.41
C SER A 93 -3.81 6.77 -5.48
N TRP A 94 -4.82 6.34 -6.24
CA TRP A 94 -5.17 4.94 -6.43
C TRP A 94 -3.95 4.10 -6.86
N SER A 95 -3.62 3.10 -6.03
CA SER A 95 -2.55 2.13 -6.23
C SER A 95 -3.00 0.76 -5.74
N LEU A 96 -2.28 -0.31 -6.10
CA LEU A 96 -2.58 -1.65 -5.62
C LEU A 96 -2.41 -1.75 -4.09
N SER A 97 -1.57 -0.91 -3.50
CA SER A 97 -1.42 -0.80 -2.04
C SER A 97 -2.62 -0.18 -1.32
N ALA A 98 -3.55 0.48 -2.02
CA ALA A 98 -4.77 0.99 -1.41
C ALA A 98 -5.84 -0.11 -1.22
N PHE A 99 -5.74 -1.21 -1.97
CA PHE A 99 -6.74 -2.27 -1.99
C PHE A 99 -6.97 -2.95 -0.61
N PRO A 100 -5.95 -3.28 0.19
CA PRO A 100 -6.15 -3.76 1.56
C PRO A 100 -6.94 -2.78 2.41
N GLY A 101 -6.67 -1.47 2.28
CA GLY A 101 -7.41 -0.42 2.97
C GLY A 101 -8.89 -0.40 2.61
N VAL A 102 -9.22 -0.53 1.31
CA VAL A 102 -10.62 -0.66 0.84
C VAL A 102 -11.32 -1.85 1.50
N ILE A 103 -10.66 -3.02 1.55
CA ILE A 103 -11.24 -4.24 2.13
C ILE A 103 -11.49 -4.05 3.63
N VAL A 104 -10.54 -3.48 4.37
CA VAL A 104 -10.73 -3.19 5.80
C VAL A 104 -11.90 -2.23 6.00
N LEU A 105 -11.96 -1.13 5.23
CA LEU A 105 -13.04 -0.17 5.36
C LEU A 105 -14.40 -0.80 5.08
N LEU A 106 -14.53 -1.56 3.98
CA LEU A 106 -15.77 -2.24 3.62
C LEU A 106 -16.20 -3.25 4.68
N SER A 107 -15.26 -4.05 5.21
CA SER A 107 -15.50 -5.00 6.29
C SER A 107 -16.13 -4.32 7.52
N PHE A 108 -15.53 -3.23 8.00
CA PHE A 108 -16.10 -2.47 9.11
C PHE A 108 -17.44 -1.83 8.76
N MET A 109 -17.58 -1.23 7.57
CA MET A 109 -18.83 -0.58 7.14
C MET A 109 -20.00 -1.57 7.07
N THR A 110 -19.75 -2.82 6.65
CA THR A 110 -20.78 -3.86 6.62
C THR A 110 -21.20 -4.36 8.02
N CYS A 111 -20.37 -4.17 9.03
CA CYS A 111 -20.65 -4.60 10.41
C CYS A 111 -21.20 -3.50 11.31
N LEU A 112 -21.13 -2.22 10.93
CA LEU A 112 -21.61 -1.11 11.76
C LEU A 112 -23.10 -1.29 12.14
N PRO A 113 -23.48 -1.12 13.42
CA PRO A 113 -22.70 -0.51 14.51
C PRO A 113 -21.78 -1.47 15.29
N ALA A 114 -21.78 -2.77 14.97
CA ALA A 114 -20.93 -3.77 15.59
C ALA A 114 -19.52 -3.81 14.95
N VAL A 115 -18.67 -4.68 15.49
CA VAL A 115 -17.32 -4.97 14.97
C VAL A 115 -17.30 -6.36 14.31
N PRO A 116 -16.44 -6.58 13.31
CA PRO A 116 -16.29 -7.91 12.70
C PRO A 116 -15.74 -8.89 13.74
N TYR A 117 -16.46 -9.99 13.99
CA TYR A 117 -16.05 -11.03 14.93
C TYR A 117 -15.54 -12.29 14.22
N PRO A 118 -14.66 -13.09 14.86
CA PRO A 118 -14.22 -14.37 14.31
C PRO A 118 -15.41 -15.27 13.95
N GLY A 119 -15.41 -15.82 12.74
CA GLY A 119 -16.52 -16.59 12.17
C GLY A 119 -17.48 -15.78 11.29
N ASP A 120 -17.35 -14.45 11.24
CA ASP A 120 -18.09 -13.62 10.29
C ASP A 120 -17.27 -13.40 9.01
N ASN A 121 -17.93 -13.35 7.85
CA ASN A 121 -17.28 -13.09 6.56
C ASN A 121 -16.48 -11.77 6.54
N ALA A 122 -16.94 -10.77 7.30
CA ALA A 122 -16.23 -9.51 7.45
C ALA A 122 -14.87 -9.68 8.14
N PHE A 123 -14.76 -10.60 9.11
CA PHE A 123 -13.49 -10.93 9.76
C PHE A 123 -12.55 -11.68 8.81
N ASP A 124 -13.08 -12.57 7.97
CA ASP A 124 -12.28 -13.23 6.92
C ASP A 124 -11.75 -12.22 5.89
N ALA A 125 -12.53 -11.19 5.57
CA ALA A 125 -12.07 -10.08 4.75
C ALA A 125 -10.91 -9.30 5.42
N LEU A 126 -10.89 -9.17 6.75
CA LEU A 126 -9.75 -8.58 7.46
C LEU A 126 -8.50 -9.46 7.40
N LEU A 127 -8.65 -10.78 7.52
CA LEU A 127 -7.55 -11.74 7.34
C LEU A 127 -6.97 -11.64 5.92
N LEU A 128 -7.84 -11.56 4.91
CA LEU A 128 -7.43 -11.33 3.52
C LEU A 128 -6.70 -9.99 3.38
N ALA A 129 -7.25 -8.90 3.94
CA ALA A 129 -6.61 -7.59 3.89
C ALA A 129 -5.22 -7.60 4.57
N LEU A 130 -5.07 -8.28 5.72
CA LEU A 130 -3.79 -8.46 6.40
C LEU A 130 -2.77 -9.16 5.48
N SER A 131 -3.17 -10.27 4.85
CA SER A 131 -2.29 -11.00 3.93
C SER A 131 -1.87 -10.14 2.72
N LEU A 132 -2.80 -9.37 2.15
CA LEU A 132 -2.54 -8.48 1.02
C LEU A 132 -1.64 -7.30 1.43
N GLN A 133 -1.79 -6.77 2.65
CA GLN A 133 -0.93 -5.70 3.15
C GLN A 133 0.52 -6.20 3.34
N ILE A 134 0.71 -7.43 3.86
CA ILE A 134 2.04 -8.05 3.96
C ILE A 134 2.65 -8.23 2.57
N LEU A 135 1.88 -8.70 1.59
CA LEU A 135 2.34 -8.82 0.21
C LEU A 135 2.68 -7.46 -0.41
N ALA A 136 1.87 -6.43 -0.14
CA ALA A 136 2.08 -5.08 -0.66
C ALA A 136 3.41 -4.46 -0.21
N LEU A 137 3.88 -4.77 1.00
CA LEU A 137 5.19 -4.32 1.50
C LEU A 137 6.38 -4.82 0.64
N HIS A 138 6.21 -5.91 -0.10
CA HIS A 138 7.25 -6.49 -0.95
C HIS A 138 7.23 -5.90 -2.37
N LEU A 139 6.20 -5.16 -2.73
CA LEU A 139 6.09 -4.53 -4.05
C LEU A 139 7.00 -3.29 -4.12
N PRO A 140 7.51 -2.94 -5.32
CA PRO A 140 8.36 -1.77 -5.52
C PRO A 140 7.60 -0.43 -5.47
N GLU A 141 6.33 -0.43 -5.06
CA GLU A 141 5.52 0.78 -4.95
C GLU A 141 5.80 1.48 -3.61
N GLY A 142 5.64 2.80 -3.57
CA GLY A 142 5.83 3.57 -2.33
C GLY A 142 4.60 3.47 -1.42
N PRO A 143 4.76 3.34 -0.09
CA PRO A 143 6.03 3.20 0.62
C PRO A 143 6.51 1.73 0.65
N SER A 144 7.76 1.48 0.24
CA SER A 144 8.39 0.15 0.34
C SER A 144 9.74 0.17 1.06
N PRO A 145 10.08 -0.90 1.82
CA PRO A 145 11.41 -1.06 2.40
C PRO A 145 12.53 -1.08 1.35
N ALA A 146 12.24 -1.52 0.12
CA ALA A 146 13.21 -1.59 -0.97
C ALA A 146 13.87 -0.23 -1.25
N LEU A 147 13.11 0.87 -1.16
CA LEU A 147 13.62 2.24 -1.37
C LEU A 147 14.58 2.72 -0.26
N LEU A 148 14.53 2.09 0.94
CA LEU A 148 15.38 2.48 2.07
C LEU A 148 16.76 1.82 2.02
N PHE A 149 16.87 0.59 1.52
CA PHE A 149 18.11 -0.18 1.52
C PHE A 149 18.73 -0.21 0.12
N ASN A 150 19.78 0.58 -0.14
CA ASN A 150 20.55 0.57 -1.40
C ASN A 150 19.67 0.46 -2.67
N PRO A 151 18.96 1.53 -3.06
CA PRO A 151 17.97 1.49 -4.14
C PRO A 151 18.52 0.97 -5.47
N GLU A 152 19.82 1.12 -5.72
CA GLU A 152 20.50 0.59 -6.91
C GLU A 152 20.49 -0.95 -7.01
N ARG A 153 20.33 -1.67 -5.89
CA ARG A 153 20.34 -3.14 -5.84
C ARG A 153 18.95 -3.73 -5.62
N THR A 154 18.18 -3.14 -4.70
CA THR A 154 16.88 -3.66 -4.26
C THR A 154 15.73 -3.31 -5.20
N LEU A 155 15.76 -2.12 -5.84
CA LEU A 155 14.70 -1.73 -6.78
C LEU A 155 14.70 -2.56 -8.06
N PRO A 156 15.84 -2.85 -8.72
CA PRO A 156 15.84 -3.74 -9.86
C PRO A 156 15.28 -5.14 -9.53
N LEU A 157 15.56 -5.65 -8.33
CA LEU A 157 15.04 -6.95 -7.89
C LEU A 157 13.53 -6.92 -7.66
N SER A 158 13.02 -5.93 -6.93
CA SER A 158 11.58 -5.80 -6.65
C SER A 158 10.78 -5.46 -7.91
N THR A 159 11.37 -4.72 -8.87
CA THR A 159 10.75 -4.49 -10.19
C THR A 159 10.78 -5.72 -11.08
N LEU A 160 11.83 -6.55 -11.00
CA LEU A 160 11.85 -7.87 -11.63
C LEU A 160 10.73 -8.73 -11.06
N PHE A 161 10.60 -8.79 -9.73
CA PHE A 161 9.52 -9.53 -9.06
C PHE A 161 8.14 -9.04 -9.50
N ARG A 162 7.88 -7.73 -9.50
CA ARG A 162 6.63 -7.15 -10.00
C ARG A 162 6.37 -7.52 -11.46
N SER A 163 7.40 -7.46 -12.30
CA SER A 163 7.30 -7.80 -13.72
C SER A 163 6.99 -9.28 -13.91
N ALA A 164 7.62 -10.16 -13.12
CA ALA A 164 7.33 -11.59 -13.09
C ALA A 164 5.89 -11.83 -12.65
N VAL A 165 5.42 -11.21 -11.57
CA VAL A 165 4.01 -11.32 -11.13
C VAL A 165 3.05 -10.87 -12.25
N HIS A 166 3.28 -9.73 -12.88
CA HIS A 166 2.37 -9.23 -13.92
C HIS A 166 2.43 -10.04 -15.23
N ARG A 167 3.58 -10.62 -15.59
CA ARG A 167 3.74 -11.34 -16.86
C ARG A 167 3.51 -12.84 -16.75
N VAL A 168 3.74 -13.43 -15.57
CA VAL A 168 3.62 -14.86 -15.31
C VAL A 168 2.35 -15.13 -14.52
N PHE A 169 2.23 -14.54 -13.34
CA PHE A 169 1.15 -14.85 -12.41
C PHE A 169 -0.19 -14.27 -12.83
N TYR A 170 -0.24 -13.03 -13.29
CA TYR A 170 -1.50 -12.39 -13.68
C TYR A 170 -2.22 -13.09 -14.86
N PRO A 171 -1.54 -13.46 -15.98
CA PRO A 171 -2.20 -14.20 -17.06
C PRO A 171 -2.67 -15.59 -16.60
N ALA A 172 -1.85 -16.29 -15.82
CA ALA A 172 -2.23 -17.57 -15.21
C ALA A 172 -3.47 -17.41 -14.34
N LEU A 173 -3.48 -16.41 -13.45
CA LEU A 173 -4.60 -16.13 -12.57
C LEU A 173 -5.84 -15.80 -13.40
N VAL A 174 -5.78 -14.89 -14.36
CA VAL A 174 -6.96 -14.55 -15.19
C VAL A 174 -7.50 -15.76 -15.94
N PHE A 175 -6.63 -16.64 -16.43
CA PHE A 175 -7.04 -17.87 -17.13
C PHE A 175 -7.69 -18.90 -16.19
N PHE A 176 -7.13 -19.13 -15.01
CA PHE A 176 -7.61 -20.16 -14.06
C PHE A 176 -8.67 -19.66 -13.08
N LEU A 177 -8.77 -18.34 -12.84
CA LEU A 177 -9.64 -17.73 -11.83
C LEU A 177 -11.11 -18.13 -12.00
N PRO A 178 -11.75 -18.09 -13.19
CA PRO A 178 -13.15 -18.47 -13.31
C PRO A 178 -13.41 -19.91 -12.87
N THR A 179 -12.55 -20.84 -13.30
CA THR A 179 -12.67 -22.26 -12.95
C THR A 179 -12.38 -22.49 -11.47
N LEU A 180 -11.35 -21.84 -10.91
CA LEU A 180 -11.04 -21.90 -9.48
C LEU A 180 -12.20 -21.36 -8.64
N LEU A 181 -12.83 -20.25 -9.03
CA LEU A 181 -13.98 -19.69 -8.32
C LEU A 181 -15.18 -20.64 -8.35
N ILE A 182 -15.48 -21.24 -9.50
CA ILE A 182 -16.57 -22.24 -9.62
C ILE A 182 -16.26 -23.44 -8.73
N THR A 183 -15.04 -23.97 -8.77
CA THR A 183 -14.67 -25.13 -7.95
C THR A 183 -14.66 -24.83 -6.46
N LEU A 184 -14.16 -23.65 -6.03
CA LEU A 184 -14.23 -23.21 -4.64
C LEU A 184 -15.66 -23.01 -4.17
N TYR A 185 -16.55 -22.47 -5.02
CA TYR A 185 -17.96 -22.35 -4.73
C TYR A 185 -18.65 -23.72 -4.58
N LEU A 186 -18.41 -24.65 -5.51
CA LEU A 186 -18.93 -26.02 -5.44
C LEU A 186 -18.41 -26.76 -4.21
N LEU A 187 -17.13 -26.58 -3.87
CA LEU A 187 -16.53 -27.17 -2.68
C LEU A 187 -17.15 -26.58 -1.40
N SER A 188 -17.26 -25.25 -1.30
CA SER A 188 -17.87 -24.54 -0.17
C SER A 188 -19.32 -24.95 0.06
N THR A 189 -20.12 -24.99 -1.01
CA THR A 189 -21.53 -25.44 -0.95
C THR A 189 -21.64 -26.92 -0.56
N SER A 190 -20.73 -27.77 -1.03
CA SER A 190 -20.72 -29.20 -0.66
C SER A 190 -20.34 -29.45 0.81
N LEU A 191 -19.52 -28.57 1.39
CA LEU A 191 -19.10 -28.60 2.79
C LEU A 191 -20.11 -27.91 3.72
N SER A 192 -21.16 -27.28 3.18
CA SER A 192 -22.08 -26.42 3.94
C SER A 192 -21.34 -25.30 4.68
N ASP A 193 -20.29 -24.77 4.05
CA ASP A 193 -19.43 -23.76 4.66
C ASP A 193 -20.11 -22.38 4.66
N THR A 194 -19.83 -21.56 5.67
CA THR A 194 -20.53 -20.26 5.86
C THR A 194 -20.08 -19.16 4.91
N PHE A 195 -18.94 -19.34 4.25
CA PHE A 195 -18.24 -18.31 3.48
C PHE A 195 -19.07 -17.73 2.31
N LEU A 196 -19.90 -18.54 1.65
CA LEU A 196 -20.77 -18.15 0.52
C LEU A 196 -22.20 -18.64 0.69
N ASN A 197 -22.73 -18.52 1.90
CA ASN A 197 -24.05 -19.05 2.25
C ASN A 197 -25.20 -18.23 1.62
N LEU A 198 -25.37 -18.36 0.30
CA LEU A 198 -26.53 -17.88 -0.45
C LEU A 198 -27.68 -18.87 -0.21
N ASN A 199 -28.28 -18.81 0.99
CA ASN A 199 -29.52 -19.50 1.39
C ASN A 199 -29.82 -20.79 0.61
N THR A 200 -29.08 -21.87 0.88
CA THR A 200 -29.49 -23.19 0.43
C THR A 200 -30.71 -23.62 1.26
N LEU A 201 -31.90 -23.48 0.67
CA LEU A 201 -33.23 -23.70 1.27
C LEU A 201 -33.46 -25.05 1.99
N LEU A 202 -32.51 -26.00 1.93
CA LEU A 202 -32.63 -27.31 2.55
C LEU A 202 -31.47 -27.68 3.48
N GLY A 203 -30.37 -26.91 3.54
CA GLY A 203 -29.29 -27.08 4.54
C GLY A 203 -28.65 -28.48 4.70
N LEU A 204 -28.97 -29.44 3.83
CA LEU A 204 -28.46 -30.79 3.91
C LEU A 204 -27.09 -30.85 3.24
N PRO A 205 -26.07 -31.37 3.93
CA PRO A 205 -24.72 -31.39 3.39
C PRO A 205 -24.63 -32.46 2.29
N ALA A 206 -23.87 -32.18 1.23
CA ALA A 206 -23.84 -33.03 0.05
C ALA A 206 -23.25 -34.44 0.35
N PRO A 207 -23.58 -35.49 -0.45
CA PRO A 207 -23.01 -36.83 -0.28
C PRO A 207 -21.47 -36.82 -0.27
N MET A 208 -20.85 -37.74 0.48
CA MET A 208 -19.39 -37.78 0.65
C MET A 208 -18.65 -37.88 -0.69
N GLU A 209 -19.21 -38.64 -1.64
CA GLU A 209 -18.68 -38.82 -2.99
C GLU A 209 -18.58 -37.49 -3.75
N THR A 210 -19.58 -36.61 -3.59
CA THR A 210 -19.58 -35.29 -4.25
C THR A 210 -18.52 -34.35 -3.67
N ARG A 211 -18.32 -34.38 -2.34
CA ARG A 211 -17.28 -33.59 -1.67
C ARG A 211 -15.89 -34.02 -2.12
N LEU A 212 -15.66 -35.34 -2.21
CA LEU A 212 -14.40 -35.90 -2.71
C LEU A 212 -14.19 -35.52 -4.18
N ALA A 213 -15.22 -35.59 -5.03
CA ALA A 213 -15.12 -35.19 -6.43
C ALA A 213 -14.75 -33.69 -6.58
N PHE A 214 -15.35 -32.79 -5.82
CA PHE A 214 -14.99 -31.36 -5.88
C PHE A 214 -13.62 -31.06 -5.27
N MET A 215 -13.23 -31.74 -4.19
CA MET A 215 -11.90 -31.61 -3.60
C MET A 215 -10.81 -32.09 -4.58
N THR A 216 -11.01 -33.24 -5.22
CA THR A 216 -10.10 -33.77 -6.24
C THR A 216 -10.01 -32.85 -7.45
N LEU A 217 -11.14 -32.31 -7.95
CA LEU A 217 -11.14 -31.29 -8.99
C LEU A 217 -10.32 -30.05 -8.58
N GLY A 218 -10.50 -29.56 -7.35
CA GLY A 218 -9.75 -28.43 -6.82
C GLY A 218 -8.24 -28.70 -6.76
N ILE A 219 -7.84 -29.88 -6.30
CA ILE A 219 -6.42 -30.30 -6.28
C ILE A 219 -5.85 -30.36 -7.69
N ILE A 220 -6.56 -30.98 -8.64
CA ILE A 220 -6.12 -31.08 -10.04
C ILE A 220 -5.95 -29.69 -10.66
N LEU A 221 -6.91 -28.79 -10.44
CA LEU A 221 -6.83 -27.41 -10.94
C LEU A 221 -5.68 -26.63 -10.32
N LEU A 222 -5.43 -26.80 -9.03
CA LEU A 222 -4.31 -26.15 -8.34
C LEU A 222 -2.96 -26.67 -8.85
N LEU A 223 -2.83 -27.99 -9.09
CA LEU A 223 -1.65 -28.57 -9.72
C LEU A 223 -1.44 -28.06 -11.16
N LEU A 224 -2.52 -27.95 -11.94
CA LEU A 224 -2.48 -27.40 -13.28
C LEU A 224 -2.08 -25.92 -13.28
N PHE A 225 -2.60 -25.14 -12.33
CA PHE A 225 -2.20 -23.75 -12.11
C PHE A 225 -0.72 -23.62 -11.75
N ILE A 226 -0.23 -24.40 -10.78
CA ILE A 226 1.18 -24.38 -10.36
C ILE A 226 2.09 -24.79 -11.52
N SER A 227 1.78 -25.88 -12.21
CA SER A 227 2.58 -26.34 -13.36
C SER A 227 2.61 -25.31 -14.49
N PHE A 228 1.49 -24.64 -14.77
CA PHE A 228 1.43 -23.54 -15.74
C PHE A 228 2.29 -22.34 -15.32
N VAL A 229 2.25 -21.94 -14.03
CA VAL A 229 3.12 -20.89 -13.49
C VAL A 229 4.59 -21.28 -13.59
N ILE A 230 4.95 -22.53 -13.26
CA ILE A 230 6.32 -23.05 -13.38
C ILE A 230 6.76 -22.99 -14.84
N LEU A 231 5.94 -23.49 -15.77
CA LEU A 231 6.25 -23.48 -17.20
C LEU A 231 6.45 -22.06 -17.72
N LEU A 232 5.57 -21.12 -17.39
CA LEU A 232 5.74 -19.71 -17.76
C LEU A 232 6.99 -19.08 -17.13
N THR A 233 7.31 -19.44 -15.89
CA THR A 233 8.53 -18.94 -15.21
C THR A 233 9.80 -19.45 -15.89
N LEU A 234 9.81 -20.72 -16.31
CA LEU A 234 10.94 -21.32 -17.04
C LEU A 234 11.08 -20.74 -18.46
N LEU A 235 9.96 -20.37 -19.10
CA LEU A 235 9.96 -19.72 -20.41
C LEU A 235 10.30 -18.23 -20.35
N PHE A 236 10.11 -17.58 -19.19
CA PHE A 236 10.28 -16.14 -19.03
C PHE A 236 11.68 -15.62 -19.44
N PRO A 237 12.80 -16.25 -19.05
CA PRO A 237 14.12 -15.86 -19.51
C PRO A 237 14.24 -15.88 -21.05
N PHE A 238 13.70 -16.91 -21.72
CA PHE A 238 13.74 -17.04 -23.18
C PHE A 238 12.92 -15.96 -23.90
N LEU A 239 11.83 -15.51 -23.29
CA LEU A 239 10.99 -14.43 -23.81
C LEU A 239 11.61 -13.05 -23.60
N THR A 240 12.54 -12.92 -22.64
CA THR A 240 13.17 -11.63 -22.27
C THR A 240 14.61 -11.50 -22.75
N SER A 241 15.26 -12.59 -23.15
CA SER A 241 16.66 -12.63 -23.58
C SER A 241 16.94 -12.02 -24.96
N THR A 242 15.92 -11.53 -25.67
CA THR A 242 16.09 -10.85 -26.96
C THR A 242 16.71 -9.45 -26.82
N SER A 243 16.81 -8.91 -25.61
CA SER A 243 17.54 -7.66 -25.33
C SER A 243 19.00 -7.97 -24.95
N THR A 244 19.90 -7.69 -25.90
CA THR A 244 21.34 -7.41 -25.78
C THR A 244 22.02 -7.83 -24.47
N SER A 245 22.95 -8.79 -24.55
CA SER A 245 23.82 -9.23 -23.45
C SER A 245 24.36 -8.01 -22.68
N PRO A 246 24.30 -8.02 -21.32
CA PRO A 246 24.82 -6.91 -20.53
C PRO A 246 26.31 -6.74 -20.82
N SER A 247 26.69 -5.56 -21.33
CA SER A 247 28.09 -5.20 -21.48
C SER A 247 28.77 -5.18 -20.10
N PRO A 248 30.07 -5.49 -20.01
CA PRO A 248 30.80 -5.52 -18.73
C PRO A 248 30.82 -4.16 -17.99
N GLU A 249 30.42 -3.07 -18.65
CA GLU A 249 30.27 -1.73 -18.06
C GLU A 249 28.82 -1.37 -17.66
N SER A 250 27.88 -2.32 -17.70
CA SER A 250 26.47 -2.00 -17.46
C SER A 250 26.24 -1.46 -16.04
N SER A 251 25.43 -0.40 -15.97
CA SER A 251 25.03 0.24 -14.72
C SER A 251 24.47 -0.79 -13.74
N LYS A 252 24.74 -0.66 -12.42
CA LYS A 252 24.18 -1.57 -11.38
C LYS A 252 22.66 -1.74 -11.46
N TRP A 253 21.97 -0.74 -11.99
CA TRP A 253 20.53 -0.72 -12.21
C TRP A 253 20.06 -1.70 -13.30
N ASP A 254 20.91 -2.02 -14.28
CA ASP A 254 20.57 -2.85 -15.46
C ASP A 254 21.01 -4.31 -15.29
N ARG A 255 21.28 -4.75 -14.06
CA ARG A 255 21.79 -6.09 -13.73
C ARG A 255 20.97 -7.24 -14.30
N TYR A 256 19.65 -7.08 -14.40
CA TYR A 256 18.74 -8.14 -14.85
C TYR A 256 18.42 -7.97 -16.34
N THR A 257 17.85 -6.83 -16.71
CA THR A 257 17.61 -6.39 -18.09
C THR A 257 17.56 -4.86 -18.12
N GLU A 258 17.84 -4.24 -19.27
CA GLU A 258 17.72 -2.80 -19.45
C GLU A 258 16.29 -2.30 -19.17
N ALA A 259 15.27 -3.04 -19.61
CA ALA A 259 13.87 -2.70 -19.38
C ALA A 259 13.50 -2.68 -17.88
N VAL A 260 14.01 -3.65 -17.10
CA VAL A 260 13.82 -3.69 -15.64
C VAL A 260 14.56 -2.52 -14.98
N GLY A 261 15.81 -2.25 -15.38
CA GLY A 261 16.60 -1.15 -14.85
C GLY A 261 15.99 0.22 -15.12
N LEU A 262 15.47 0.43 -16.33
CA LEU A 262 14.77 1.66 -16.72
C LEU A 262 13.49 1.85 -15.88
N ASN A 263 12.69 0.80 -15.69
CA ASN A 263 11.51 0.86 -14.82
C ASN A 263 11.87 1.12 -13.35
N ALA A 264 12.93 0.50 -12.84
CA ALA A 264 13.44 0.76 -11.48
C ALA A 264 13.87 2.22 -11.31
N ARG A 265 14.54 2.81 -12.30
CA ARG A 265 14.89 4.23 -12.30
C ARG A 265 13.66 5.13 -12.34
N ARG A 266 12.65 4.81 -13.15
CA ARG A 266 11.37 5.56 -13.20
C ARG A 266 10.67 5.54 -11.84
N LEU A 267 10.59 4.39 -11.19
CA LEU A 267 10.02 4.28 -9.85
C LEU A 267 10.83 5.08 -8.83
N PHE A 268 12.17 5.00 -8.88
CA PHE A 268 13.01 5.80 -8.01
C PHE A 268 12.82 7.31 -8.21
N VAL A 269 12.79 7.79 -9.46
CA VAL A 269 12.51 9.20 -9.80
C VAL A 269 11.13 9.60 -9.29
N ARG A 270 10.12 8.76 -9.47
CA ARG A 270 8.76 8.99 -8.95
C ARG A 270 8.76 9.10 -7.43
N SER A 271 9.43 8.20 -6.72
CA SER A 271 9.54 8.27 -5.26
C SER A 271 10.28 9.54 -4.81
N VAL A 272 11.43 9.86 -5.43
CA VAL A 272 12.19 11.08 -5.11
C VAL A 272 11.31 12.31 -5.33
N THR A 273 10.60 12.39 -6.46
CA THR A 273 9.73 13.54 -6.76
C THR A 273 8.55 13.63 -5.79
N THR A 274 7.85 12.52 -5.49
CA THR A 274 6.75 12.47 -4.52
C THR A 274 7.20 12.92 -3.12
N TYR A 275 8.32 12.40 -2.60
CA TYR A 275 8.79 12.78 -1.26
C TYR A 275 9.59 14.10 -1.25
N SER A 276 9.85 14.70 -2.41
CA SER A 276 10.42 16.05 -2.51
C SER A 276 9.36 17.12 -2.74
N THR A 277 8.08 16.76 -2.90
CA THR A 277 7.04 17.77 -3.05
C THR A 277 6.94 18.60 -1.78
N PRO A 278 6.76 19.93 -1.89
CA PRO A 278 6.52 20.75 -0.71
C PRO A 278 5.25 20.27 0.00
N TYR A 279 5.30 20.29 1.33
CA TYR A 279 4.19 19.94 2.21
C TYR A 279 3.63 18.51 2.02
N PHE A 280 4.49 17.50 1.83
CA PHE A 280 4.07 16.09 1.79
C PHE A 280 3.46 15.63 3.12
N PHE A 281 2.23 15.10 3.10
CA PHE A 281 1.55 14.53 4.26
C PHE A 281 1.56 12.98 4.22
N PRO A 282 1.91 12.32 5.33
CA PRO A 282 1.75 10.88 5.51
C PRO A 282 0.27 10.44 5.54
N PRO A 283 -0.05 9.16 5.32
CA PRO A 283 -1.41 8.63 5.20
C PRO A 283 -2.37 9.10 6.30
N LEU A 284 -2.05 8.92 7.59
CA LEU A 284 -2.94 9.36 8.68
C LEU A 284 -3.15 10.87 8.71
N LEU A 285 -2.14 11.63 8.31
CA LEU A 285 -2.17 13.08 8.34
C LEU A 285 -2.81 13.66 7.07
N ASN A 286 -3.02 12.88 6.01
CA ASN A 286 -3.69 13.31 4.77
C ASN A 286 -5.13 13.73 4.98
N PHE A 287 -5.78 13.27 6.05
CA PHE A 287 -7.12 13.71 6.41
C PHE A 287 -7.18 15.22 6.67
N VAL A 288 -6.14 15.78 7.30
CA VAL A 288 -6.08 17.19 7.67
C VAL A 288 -6.10 18.11 6.44
N PRO A 289 -5.19 17.99 5.45
CA PRO A 289 -5.27 18.78 4.23
C PRO A 289 -6.49 18.40 3.39
N PHE A 290 -6.98 17.17 3.45
CA PHE A 290 -8.22 16.83 2.75
C PHE A 290 -9.41 17.66 3.26
N VAL A 291 -9.63 17.68 4.57
CA VAL A 291 -10.75 18.40 5.19
C VAL A 291 -10.53 19.91 5.19
N LEU A 292 -9.32 20.39 5.49
CA LEU A 292 -9.05 21.83 5.64
C LEU A 292 -8.75 22.53 4.32
N VAL A 293 -8.24 21.81 3.31
CA VAL A 293 -7.77 22.40 2.06
C VAL A 293 -8.60 21.89 0.88
N THR A 294 -8.66 20.56 0.69
CA THR A 294 -9.26 19.96 -0.52
C THR A 294 -10.77 20.19 -0.58
N VAL A 295 -11.50 19.87 0.50
CA VAL A 295 -12.96 20.04 0.55
C VAL A 295 -13.37 21.51 0.37
N PRO A 296 -12.79 22.49 1.10
CA PRO A 296 -13.06 23.91 0.87
C PRO A 296 -12.65 24.40 -0.52
N ARG A 297 -11.54 23.88 -1.08
CA ARG A 297 -11.10 24.26 -2.43
C ARG A 297 -12.09 23.81 -3.50
N VAL A 298 -12.59 22.57 -3.41
CA VAL A 298 -13.63 22.06 -4.31
C VAL A 298 -14.92 22.86 -4.15
N PHE A 299 -15.33 23.15 -2.91
CA PHE A 299 -16.51 23.98 -2.64
C PHE A 299 -16.38 25.39 -3.23
N LEU A 300 -15.25 26.06 -3.03
CA LEU A 300 -14.99 27.40 -3.58
C LEU A 300 -14.93 27.41 -5.11
N TYR A 301 -14.42 26.33 -5.71
CA TYR A 301 -14.41 26.14 -7.15
C TYR A 301 -15.84 26.04 -7.71
N VAL A 302 -16.69 25.23 -7.07
CA VAL A 302 -18.12 25.09 -7.43
C VAL A 302 -18.88 26.41 -7.25
N VAL A 303 -18.56 27.20 -6.22
CA VAL A 303 -19.20 28.51 -5.94
C VAL A 303 -18.63 29.65 -6.81
N GLY A 304 -17.58 29.42 -7.61
CA GLY A 304 -17.01 30.43 -8.52
C GLY A 304 -16.21 31.57 -7.86
N ARG A 305 -15.86 31.46 -6.57
CA ARG A 305 -15.07 32.48 -5.83
C ARG A 305 -13.61 32.05 -5.69
N GLY A 306 -12.86 32.06 -6.80
CA GLY A 306 -11.65 31.25 -6.94
C GLY A 306 -10.32 31.85 -6.44
N LYS A 307 -9.89 33.03 -6.90
CA LYS A 307 -8.44 33.32 -6.89
C LYS A 307 -7.87 33.75 -5.53
N GLY A 308 -8.51 34.67 -4.81
CA GLY A 308 -7.95 35.21 -3.56
C GLY A 308 -7.98 34.24 -2.37
N ARG A 309 -9.02 33.40 -2.27
CA ARG A 309 -9.20 32.47 -1.15
C ARG A 309 -8.33 31.22 -1.27
N VAL A 310 -7.93 30.83 -2.48
CA VAL A 310 -7.01 29.71 -2.70
C VAL A 310 -5.64 29.98 -2.08
N ALA A 311 -5.14 31.21 -2.14
CA ALA A 311 -3.88 31.58 -1.49
C ALA A 311 -3.92 31.47 0.04
N VAL A 312 -5.10 31.68 0.66
CA VAL A 312 -5.29 31.47 2.11
C VAL A 312 -5.24 29.98 2.44
N LEU A 313 -5.89 29.13 1.63
CA LEU A 313 -5.87 27.68 1.82
C LEU A 313 -4.45 27.10 1.69
N GLU A 314 -3.64 27.62 0.77
CA GLU A 314 -2.22 27.23 0.65
C GLU A 314 -1.40 27.58 1.91
N ARG A 315 -1.68 28.72 2.55
CA ARG A 315 -1.05 29.08 3.84
C ARG A 315 -1.53 28.18 4.98
N VAL A 316 -2.79 27.77 4.97
CA VAL A 316 -3.34 26.83 5.97
C VAL A 316 -2.70 25.46 5.80
N GLU A 317 -2.52 24.98 4.57
CA GLU A 317 -1.82 23.74 4.25
C GLU A 317 -0.38 23.77 4.78
N GLU A 318 0.34 24.85 4.47
CA GLU A 318 1.69 25.07 4.96
C GLU A 318 1.76 25.06 6.49
N GLY A 319 0.87 25.81 7.15
CA GLY A 319 0.82 25.88 8.62
C GLY A 319 0.52 24.52 9.25
N ALA A 320 -0.45 23.78 8.69
CA ALA A 320 -0.80 22.43 9.15
C ALA A 320 0.38 21.46 8.99
N TRP A 321 1.12 21.58 7.88
CA TRP A 321 2.29 20.75 7.64
C TRP A 321 3.40 21.02 8.66
N TRP A 322 3.71 22.28 8.94
CA TRP A 322 4.70 22.67 9.95
C TRP A 322 4.27 22.26 11.37
N ALA A 323 2.97 22.25 11.66
CA ALA A 323 2.47 21.84 12.96
C ALA A 323 2.49 20.31 13.17
N LEU A 324 2.21 19.53 12.11
CA LEU A 324 2.00 18.09 12.23
C LEU A 324 3.20 17.25 11.75
N VAL A 325 3.73 17.55 10.57
CA VAL A 325 4.76 16.72 9.92
C VAL A 325 6.16 17.14 10.32
N ALA A 326 6.44 18.45 10.40
CA ALA A 326 7.78 18.94 10.72
C ALA A 326 8.31 18.47 12.09
N PRO A 327 7.53 18.45 13.18
CA PRO A 327 8.01 17.97 14.48
C PRO A 327 8.37 16.48 14.43
N LEU A 328 7.58 15.66 13.76
CA LEU A 328 7.88 14.24 13.56
C LEU A 328 9.17 14.06 12.74
N GLY A 329 9.34 14.84 11.68
CA GLY A 329 10.58 14.84 10.90
C GLY A 329 11.79 15.20 11.75
N LEU A 330 11.69 16.23 12.59
CA LEU A 330 12.76 16.64 13.52
C LEU A 330 13.10 15.54 14.53
N LEU A 331 12.10 14.82 15.05
CA LEU A 331 12.32 13.68 15.95
C LEU A 331 13.08 12.55 15.26
N VAL A 332 12.73 12.21 14.01
CA VAL A 332 13.48 11.17 13.27
C VAL A 332 14.88 11.67 12.91
N ALA A 333 15.03 12.95 12.57
CA ALA A 333 16.32 13.55 12.27
C ALA A 333 17.24 13.62 13.50
N SER A 334 16.70 13.88 14.69
CA SER A 334 17.48 13.90 15.93
C SER A 334 17.99 12.51 16.30
N LEU A 335 17.19 11.45 16.08
CA LEU A 335 17.65 10.06 16.22
C LEU A 335 18.84 9.75 15.30
N ARG A 336 18.83 10.27 14.07
CA ARG A 336 19.99 10.15 13.16
C ARG A 336 21.21 10.89 13.68
N ALA A 337 21.03 12.12 14.17
CA ALA A 337 22.12 12.94 14.72
C ALA A 337 22.81 12.26 15.91
N TRP A 338 22.06 11.47 16.70
CA TRP A 338 22.59 10.66 17.80
C TRP A 338 23.55 9.54 17.31
N GLY A 339 23.54 9.18 16.03
CA GLY A 339 24.44 8.18 15.47
C GLY A 339 23.82 6.80 15.23
N LEU A 340 22.51 6.64 15.45
CA LEU A 340 21.76 5.42 15.15
C LEU A 340 21.58 5.13 13.65
N GLY A 341 22.07 6.01 12.76
CA GLY A 341 21.89 5.91 11.31
C GLY A 341 23.16 6.09 10.48
N ARG A 342 24.34 5.74 11.03
CA ARG A 342 25.57 5.63 10.24
C ARG A 342 25.61 4.34 9.42
#